data_AF-A0A6A2WA96-F1
#
_entry.id   AF-A0A6A2WA96-F1
#
_cell.length_a   1.000
_cell.length_b   1.000
_cell.length_c   1.000
_cell.angle_alpha   90.00
_cell.angle_beta   90.00
_cell.angle_gamma   90.00
#
_symmetry.space_group_name_H-M   'P 1'
#
loop_
_entity.id
_entity.type
_entity.pdbx_description
1 polymer ?
#
loop_
_entity_poly.entity_id
_entity_poly.type
_entity_poly.pdbx_seq_one_letter_code
_entity_poly.pdbx_strand_id
1 'polypeptide(L)'
;MLSVFCYTEFAVEIPVAGGSFAYLRVELGDFMAFVAAGNILLEYVIAGAAVARSWTSYFATLCNHNSDDFLIIVHSMPKDYGKLDPIAVVVVIVICILAVHRTKGSSRFNYVASVVHVLVILFVIIAGFTKAHTKYYNDFATFGIHGIFKSSAVLFFAYVGFDAVSTTAEETKNPAHDIPNPYRPQWHDYSPTRRRRRLSSISHAYCSNPHDATMASTSPSKDRDADLRRHRHAYCHRDHRFLYRSRDSLRGYYVSGETSTADRNKLIAFIALILASSTATAAYWGLSDNNDWIAYVISIPICFLATAGIAVLVPQARKPKVWGVPMVPWLPSQSIAINIFLLESIDAASFKRFGMWTCVLLYYFFFGLHASYDTAKESGENKIGEGWKEVEEGQSDSTITAAATAGVSLDQAK
;
A
#
# COMPACT_ATOMS: atom_id res chain seq x y z
N MET A 1 -4.61 4.89 15.27
CA MET A 1 -5.86 5.67 15.08
C MET A 1 -5.65 7.05 14.46
N LEU A 2 -4.78 7.93 14.98
CA LEU A 2 -4.54 9.25 14.36
C LEU A 2 -4.16 9.14 12.86
N SER A 3 -3.34 8.14 12.50
CA SER A 3 -2.98 7.83 11.10
C SER A 3 -4.18 7.49 10.22
N VAL A 4 -5.23 6.86 10.78
CA VAL A 4 -6.42 6.41 10.03
C VAL A 4 -7.24 7.60 9.54
N PHE A 5 -7.28 8.69 10.33
CA PHE A 5 -7.85 9.95 9.86
C PHE A 5 -7.06 10.48 8.65
N CYS A 6 -5.74 10.58 8.73
CA CYS A 6 -4.90 11.01 7.60
C CYS A 6 -5.11 10.12 6.37
N TYR A 7 -5.25 8.82 6.57
CA TYR A 7 -5.49 7.83 5.53
C TYR A 7 -6.87 7.95 4.88
N THR A 8 -7.88 8.36 5.65
CA THR A 8 -9.25 8.59 5.17
C THR A 8 -9.32 9.79 4.22
N GLU A 9 -8.52 10.84 4.42
CA GLU A 9 -8.43 11.97 3.49
C GLU A 9 -7.95 11.51 2.11
N PHE A 10 -6.87 10.72 2.07
CA PHE A 10 -6.38 10.13 0.83
C PHE A 10 -7.38 9.15 0.19
N ALA A 11 -8.05 8.30 0.99
CA ALA A 11 -9.00 7.33 0.46
C ALA A 11 -10.29 7.96 -0.11
N VAL A 12 -10.70 9.12 0.41
CA VAL A 12 -11.86 9.88 -0.10
C VAL A 12 -11.48 10.76 -1.30
N GLU A 13 -10.29 11.39 -1.31
CA GLU A 13 -9.84 12.18 -2.48
C GLU A 13 -9.37 11.31 -3.66
N ILE A 14 -8.82 10.13 -3.40
CA ILE A 14 -8.26 9.21 -4.41
C ILE A 14 -8.86 7.79 -4.26
N PRO A 15 -10.14 7.58 -4.62
CA PRO A 15 -10.84 6.29 -4.47
C PRO A 15 -10.46 5.29 -5.59
N VAL A 16 -9.17 4.95 -5.69
CA VAL A 16 -8.60 3.95 -6.61
C VAL A 16 -8.03 2.77 -5.83
N ALA A 17 -8.01 1.57 -6.40
CA ALA A 17 -7.35 0.44 -5.76
C ALA A 17 -5.83 0.64 -5.74
N GLY A 18 -5.20 0.29 -4.62
CA GLY A 18 -3.75 0.37 -4.42
C GLY A 18 -3.31 1.07 -3.13
N GLY A 19 -4.24 1.70 -2.39
CA GLY A 19 -4.00 2.25 -1.05
C GLY A 19 -2.75 3.12 -0.97
N SER A 20 -1.91 2.87 0.05
CA SER A 20 -0.68 3.62 0.34
C SER A 20 0.23 3.79 -0.88
N PHE A 21 0.36 2.77 -1.72
CA PHE A 21 1.16 2.84 -2.95
C PHE A 21 0.58 3.85 -3.95
N ALA A 22 -0.74 3.77 -4.21
CA ALA A 22 -1.41 4.69 -5.12
C ALA A 22 -1.34 6.13 -4.60
N TYR A 23 -1.51 6.34 -3.29
CA TYR A 23 -1.41 7.66 -2.66
C TYR A 23 0.00 8.23 -2.80
N LEU A 24 1.03 7.50 -2.34
CA LEU A 24 2.41 7.99 -2.40
C LEU A 24 2.92 8.18 -3.83
N ARG A 25 2.37 7.45 -4.82
CA ARG A 25 2.66 7.66 -6.24
C ARG A 25 2.12 8.97 -6.78
N VAL A 26 0.89 9.33 -6.40
CA VAL A 26 0.29 10.61 -6.77
C VAL A 26 1.01 11.77 -6.05
N GLU A 27 1.37 11.59 -4.78
CA GLU A 27 1.85 12.68 -3.92
C GLU A 27 3.37 12.92 -3.99
N LEU A 28 4.18 11.87 -4.03
CA LEU A 28 5.66 11.94 -3.94
C LEU A 28 6.37 11.38 -5.18
N GLY A 29 5.62 10.90 -6.17
CA GLY A 29 6.13 10.36 -7.43
C GLY A 29 6.59 8.90 -7.37
N ASP A 30 6.96 8.36 -8.54
CA ASP A 30 7.18 6.92 -8.74
C ASP A 30 8.28 6.32 -7.85
N PHE A 31 9.35 7.07 -7.55
CA PHE A 31 10.45 6.58 -6.70
C PHE A 31 10.00 6.31 -5.25
N MET A 32 9.31 7.27 -4.64
CA MET A 32 8.84 7.13 -3.25
C MET A 32 7.72 6.09 -3.15
N ALA A 33 6.88 5.97 -4.19
CA ALA A 33 5.91 4.89 -4.29
C ALA A 33 6.57 3.51 -4.38
N PHE A 34 7.64 3.37 -5.15
CA PHE A 34 8.38 2.11 -5.29
C PHE A 34 9.05 1.70 -3.96
N VAL A 35 9.68 2.64 -3.25
CA VAL A 35 10.20 2.41 -1.88
C VAL A 35 9.08 1.97 -0.93
N ALA A 36 7.93 2.65 -0.96
CA ALA A 36 6.80 2.31 -0.12
C ALA A 36 6.20 0.93 -0.44
N ALA A 37 6.06 0.56 -1.72
CA ALA A 37 5.59 -0.75 -2.13
C ALA A 37 6.53 -1.87 -1.64
N GLY A 38 7.85 -1.67 -1.72
CA GLY A 38 8.84 -2.60 -1.17
C GLY A 38 8.71 -2.78 0.35
N ASN A 39 8.52 -1.68 1.10
CA ASN A 39 8.29 -1.74 2.54
C ASN A 39 6.98 -2.47 2.90
N ILE A 40 5.88 -2.12 2.22
CA ILE A 40 4.57 -2.74 2.41
C ILE A 40 4.63 -4.25 2.14
N LEU A 41 5.32 -4.68 1.08
CA LEU A 41 5.47 -6.11 0.78
C LEU A 41 6.20 -6.84 1.92
N LEU A 42 7.29 -6.27 2.45
CA LEU A 42 7.99 -6.84 3.62
C LEU A 42 7.10 -6.87 4.86
N GLU A 43 6.33 -5.81 5.11
CA GLU A 43 5.40 -5.74 6.23
C GLU A 43 4.37 -6.88 6.17
N TYR A 44 3.72 -7.09 5.01
CA TYR A 44 2.78 -8.19 4.82
C TYR A 44 3.43 -9.58 4.92
N VAL A 45 4.67 -9.76 4.46
CA VAL A 45 5.41 -11.04 4.58
C VAL A 45 5.76 -11.35 6.05
N ILE A 46 6.30 -10.37 6.78
CA ILE A 46 6.65 -10.53 8.20
C ILE A 46 5.38 -10.72 9.04
N ALA A 47 4.32 -9.93 8.78
CA ALA A 47 3.05 -10.06 9.48
C ALA A 47 2.40 -11.44 9.23
N GLY A 48 2.39 -11.91 7.97
CA GLY A 48 1.91 -13.25 7.62
C GLY A 48 2.65 -14.37 8.36
N ALA A 49 3.98 -14.29 8.44
CA ALA A 49 4.79 -15.23 9.20
C ALA A 49 4.50 -15.18 10.72
N ALA A 50 4.33 -13.98 11.30
CA ALA A 50 3.99 -13.80 12.71
C ALA A 50 2.60 -14.37 13.05
N VAL A 51 1.60 -14.15 12.19
CA VAL A 51 0.25 -14.71 12.34
C VAL A 51 0.26 -16.23 12.21
N ALA A 52 1.03 -16.79 11.27
CA ALA A 52 1.17 -18.23 11.12
C ALA A 52 1.85 -18.91 12.33
N ARG A 53 2.87 -18.27 12.91
CA ARG A 53 3.48 -18.73 14.18
C ARG A 53 2.51 -18.67 15.36
N SER A 54 1.65 -17.64 15.40
CA SER A 54 0.63 -17.51 16.45
C SER A 54 -0.35 -18.68 16.41
N TRP A 55 -0.71 -19.18 15.22
CA TRP A 55 -1.53 -20.37 15.04
C TRP A 55 -0.96 -21.62 15.73
N THR A 56 0.34 -21.88 15.60
CA THR A 56 1.00 -23.03 16.26
C THR A 56 0.88 -22.96 17.78
N SER A 57 1.11 -21.78 18.36
CA SER A 57 0.99 -21.56 19.81
C SER A 57 -0.43 -21.80 20.33
N TYR A 58 -1.45 -21.27 19.64
CA TYR A 58 -2.85 -21.52 20.00
C TYR A 58 -3.24 -22.99 19.81
N PHE A 59 -2.74 -23.66 18.76
CA PHE A 59 -3.02 -25.07 18.50
C PHE A 59 -2.40 -25.98 19.57
N ALA A 60 -1.16 -25.74 19.98
CA ALA A 60 -0.51 -26.46 21.08
C ALA A 60 -1.30 -26.29 22.40
N THR A 61 -1.69 -25.06 22.71
CA THR A 61 -2.51 -24.75 23.90
C THR A 61 -3.88 -25.45 23.85
N LEU A 62 -4.52 -25.50 22.68
CA LEU A 62 -5.79 -26.21 22.47
C LEU A 62 -5.64 -27.74 22.65
N CYS A 63 -4.50 -28.30 22.28
CA CYS A 63 -4.12 -29.69 22.55
C CYS A 63 -3.62 -29.93 24.00
N ASN A 64 -3.81 -28.96 24.91
CA ASN A 64 -3.37 -29.03 26.31
C ASN A 64 -1.85 -29.30 26.46
N HIS A 65 -1.05 -28.77 25.52
CA HIS A 65 0.40 -28.72 25.54
C HIS A 65 0.88 -27.28 25.76
N ASN A 66 2.16 -27.08 26.06
CA ASN A 66 2.74 -25.73 26.14
C ASN A 66 2.87 -25.14 24.72
N SER A 67 2.89 -23.80 24.62
CA SER A 67 2.99 -23.06 23.34
C SER A 67 4.14 -23.47 22.43
N ASP A 68 5.20 -24.03 23.03
CA ASP A 68 6.47 -24.32 22.38
C ASP A 68 6.68 -25.83 22.12
N ASP A 69 5.78 -26.71 22.59
CA ASP A 69 5.97 -28.18 22.54
C ASP A 69 5.94 -28.74 21.11
N PHE A 70 5.29 -28.03 20.17
CA PHE A 70 5.26 -28.40 18.75
C PHE A 70 6.41 -27.77 17.92
N LEU A 71 7.36 -27.09 18.57
CA LEU A 71 8.52 -26.48 17.92
C LEU A 71 9.70 -27.44 17.89
N ILE A 72 10.37 -27.56 16.74
CA ILE A 72 11.58 -28.38 16.60
C ILE A 72 12.78 -27.57 17.08
N ILE A 73 13.43 -28.05 18.15
CA ILE A 73 14.59 -27.39 18.77
C ILE A 73 15.91 -27.85 18.10
N VAL A 74 16.43 -27.02 17.19
CA VAL A 74 17.73 -27.19 16.56
C VAL A 74 18.83 -26.65 17.46
N HIS A 75 19.56 -27.56 18.10
CA HIS A 75 20.64 -27.26 19.05
C HIS A 75 21.88 -26.62 18.40
N SER A 76 21.98 -26.64 17.07
CA SER A 76 23.11 -26.08 16.29
C SER A 76 22.95 -24.58 15.97
N MET A 77 21.86 -23.94 16.40
CA MET A 77 21.61 -22.51 16.19
C MET A 77 21.56 -21.76 17.53
N PRO A 78 21.75 -20.42 17.53
CA PRO A 78 21.59 -19.62 18.75
C PRO A 78 20.21 -19.81 19.38
N LYS A 79 20.10 -19.70 20.71
CA LYS A 79 18.88 -20.01 21.48
C LYS A 79 17.61 -19.30 20.97
N ASP A 80 17.74 -18.10 20.40
CA ASP A 80 16.66 -17.32 19.80
C ASP A 80 16.15 -17.88 18.46
N TYR A 81 17.03 -18.51 17.68
CA TYR A 81 16.78 -18.98 16.31
C TYR A 81 16.61 -20.51 16.21
N GLY A 82 16.98 -21.25 17.26
CA GLY A 82 16.86 -22.72 17.31
C GLY A 82 15.44 -23.27 17.31
N LYS A 83 14.40 -22.45 17.43
CA LYS A 83 12.99 -22.88 17.48
C LYS A 83 12.34 -22.83 16.09
N LEU A 84 12.36 -23.94 15.37
CA LEU A 84 11.71 -24.08 14.06
C LEU A 84 10.24 -24.48 14.20
N ASP A 85 9.37 -23.86 13.39
CA ASP A 85 7.92 -24.05 13.43
C ASP A 85 7.43 -24.67 12.11
N PRO A 86 7.33 -26.01 12.01
CA PRO A 86 6.85 -26.68 10.79
C PRO A 86 5.34 -26.49 10.58
N ILE A 87 4.56 -26.28 11.64
CA ILE A 87 3.11 -26.12 11.57
C ILE A 87 2.77 -24.78 10.92
N ALA A 88 3.47 -23.69 11.28
CA ALA A 88 3.32 -22.39 10.64
C ALA A 88 3.59 -22.46 9.12
N VAL A 89 4.60 -23.22 8.68
CA VAL A 89 4.89 -23.43 7.24
C VAL A 89 3.73 -24.13 6.53
N VAL A 90 3.17 -25.20 7.13
CA VAL A 90 2.00 -25.90 6.59
C VAL A 90 0.78 -24.97 6.52
N VAL A 91 0.54 -24.18 7.57
CA VAL A 91 -0.57 -23.18 7.60
C VAL A 91 -0.42 -22.15 6.49
N VAL A 92 0.78 -21.59 6.28
CA VAL A 92 1.06 -20.66 5.17
C VAL A 92 0.80 -21.32 3.81
N ILE A 93 1.31 -22.54 3.58
CA ILE A 93 1.09 -23.26 2.31
C ILE A 93 -0.40 -23.49 2.06
N VAL A 94 -1.16 -23.93 3.06
CA VAL A 94 -2.61 -24.15 2.94
C VAL A 94 -3.35 -22.84 2.64
N ILE A 95 -3.01 -21.74 3.31
CA ILE A 95 -3.63 -20.42 3.07
C ILE A 95 -3.30 -19.93 1.65
N CYS A 96 -2.05 -20.06 1.19
CA CYS A 96 -1.66 -19.71 -0.18
C CYS A 96 -2.40 -20.55 -1.24
N ILE A 97 -2.53 -21.86 -1.04
CA ILE A 97 -3.30 -22.74 -1.92
C ILE A 97 -4.77 -22.31 -1.96
N LEU A 98 -5.38 -22.01 -0.81
CA LEU A 98 -6.76 -21.53 -0.74
C LEU A 98 -6.95 -20.17 -1.42
N ALA A 99 -6.01 -19.24 -1.26
CA ALA A 99 -6.04 -17.93 -1.91
C ALA A 99 -6.04 -18.05 -3.45
N VAL A 100 -5.17 -18.91 -4.01
CA VAL A 100 -5.09 -19.17 -5.46
C VAL A 100 -6.37 -19.84 -5.99
N HIS A 101 -6.93 -20.82 -5.27
CA HIS A 101 -8.05 -21.63 -5.79
C HIS A 101 -9.45 -20.99 -5.66
N ARG A 102 -9.65 -19.93 -4.84
CA ARG A 102 -11.01 -19.53 -4.40
C ARG A 102 -11.45 -18.08 -4.60
N THR A 103 -10.86 -17.35 -5.54
CA THR A 103 -11.16 -15.92 -5.82
C THR A 103 -12.66 -15.59 -5.92
N LYS A 104 -13.46 -16.33 -6.72
CA LYS A 104 -14.91 -16.05 -6.92
C LYS A 104 -15.82 -16.23 -5.69
N GLY A 105 -15.34 -16.89 -4.62
CA GLY A 105 -16.12 -17.13 -3.40
C GLY A 105 -15.62 -16.38 -2.15
N SER A 106 -14.49 -15.68 -2.27
CA SER A 106 -13.71 -15.15 -1.13
C SER A 106 -14.53 -14.21 -0.24
N SER A 107 -15.32 -13.29 -0.82
CA SER A 107 -16.08 -12.30 -0.06
C SER A 107 -17.11 -12.89 0.92
N ARG A 108 -17.77 -14.01 0.55
CA ARG A 108 -18.70 -14.70 1.48
C ARG A 108 -17.95 -15.42 2.60
N PHE A 109 -16.81 -16.04 2.28
CA PHE A 109 -15.97 -16.68 3.29
C PHE A 109 -15.42 -15.66 4.29
N ASN A 110 -14.90 -14.53 3.79
CA ASN A 110 -14.41 -13.44 4.61
C ASN A 110 -15.51 -12.89 5.53
N TYR A 111 -16.70 -12.62 4.99
CA TYR A 111 -17.85 -12.16 5.79
C TYR A 111 -18.22 -13.13 6.92
N VAL A 112 -18.32 -14.44 6.64
CA VAL A 112 -18.62 -15.45 7.67
C VAL A 112 -17.49 -15.53 8.70
N ALA A 113 -16.23 -15.48 8.27
CA ALA A 113 -15.08 -15.46 9.17
C ALA A 113 -15.11 -14.23 10.09
N SER A 114 -15.41 -13.03 9.57
CA SER A 114 -15.56 -11.81 10.38
C SER A 114 -16.67 -11.93 11.42
N VAL A 115 -17.84 -12.47 11.06
CA VAL A 115 -18.95 -12.70 12.00
C VAL A 115 -18.53 -13.65 13.13
N VAL A 116 -17.84 -14.75 12.80
CA VAL A 116 -17.31 -15.69 13.81
C VAL A 116 -16.28 -15.00 14.73
N HIS A 117 -15.37 -14.20 14.19
CA HIS A 117 -14.40 -13.45 15.02
C HIS A 117 -15.08 -12.50 16.00
N VAL A 118 -16.08 -11.73 15.55
CA VAL A 118 -16.85 -10.82 16.42
C VAL A 118 -17.58 -11.58 17.52
N LEU A 119 -18.19 -12.74 17.20
CA LEU A 119 -18.85 -13.58 18.20
C LEU A 119 -17.87 -14.16 19.23
N VAL A 120 -16.68 -14.60 18.81
CA VAL A 120 -15.64 -15.10 19.73
C VAL A 120 -15.13 -13.98 20.64
N ILE A 121 -14.88 -12.78 20.11
CA ILE A 121 -14.48 -11.61 20.90
C ILE A 121 -15.56 -11.27 21.94
N LEU A 122 -16.83 -11.23 21.53
CA LEU A 122 -17.95 -10.98 22.45
C LEU A 122 -18.06 -12.04 23.55
N PHE A 123 -17.88 -13.33 23.20
CA PHE A 123 -17.83 -14.42 24.17
C PHE A 123 -16.69 -14.26 25.18
N VAL A 124 -15.48 -13.93 24.73
CA VAL A 124 -14.31 -13.70 25.61
C VAL A 124 -14.56 -12.50 26.54
N ILE A 125 -15.17 -11.42 26.05
CA ILE A 125 -15.55 -10.26 26.88
C ILE A 125 -16.54 -10.67 27.97
N ILE A 126 -17.62 -11.37 27.61
CA ILE A 126 -18.64 -11.81 28.58
C ILE A 126 -18.04 -12.78 29.61
N ALA A 127 -17.31 -13.81 29.16
CA ALA A 127 -16.66 -14.76 30.03
C ALA A 127 -15.64 -14.08 30.97
N GLY A 128 -14.84 -13.16 30.44
CA GLY A 128 -13.89 -12.35 31.21
C GLY A 128 -14.57 -11.55 32.32
N PHE A 129 -15.65 -10.83 32.03
CA PHE A 129 -16.41 -10.10 33.05
C PHE A 129 -17.03 -11.01 34.13
N THR A 130 -17.53 -12.21 33.77
CA THR A 130 -18.07 -13.15 34.77
C THR A 130 -17.02 -13.78 35.70
N LYS A 131 -15.73 -13.71 35.33
CA LYS A 131 -14.59 -14.26 36.10
C LYS A 131 -13.63 -13.18 36.62
N ALA A 132 -13.95 -11.91 36.43
CA ALA A 132 -13.10 -10.80 36.85
C ALA A 132 -13.07 -10.67 38.38
N HIS A 133 -11.90 -10.92 38.99
CA HIS A 133 -11.68 -10.66 40.41
C HIS A 133 -10.93 -9.33 40.60
N THR A 134 -11.46 -8.46 41.45
CA THR A 134 -10.88 -7.13 41.75
C THR A 134 -9.43 -7.19 42.25
N LYS A 135 -9.01 -8.30 42.86
CA LYS A 135 -7.64 -8.55 43.35
C LYS A 135 -6.56 -8.29 42.28
N TYR A 136 -6.83 -8.57 41.01
CA TYR A 136 -5.86 -8.40 39.92
C TYR A 136 -5.69 -6.95 39.44
N TYR A 137 -6.52 -6.01 39.93
CA TYR A 137 -6.45 -4.59 39.55
C TYR A 137 -5.71 -3.72 40.59
N ASN A 138 -5.32 -4.29 41.74
CA ASN A 138 -4.65 -3.56 42.82
C ASN A 138 -3.24 -3.07 42.43
N ASP A 139 -2.61 -3.73 41.46
CA ASP A 139 -1.34 -3.30 40.86
C ASP A 139 -1.55 -3.04 39.36
N PHE A 140 -2.11 -1.88 39.05
CA PHE A 140 -2.45 -1.47 37.68
C PHE A 140 -1.22 -1.27 36.78
N ALA A 141 -0.04 -1.02 37.36
CA ALA A 141 1.15 -0.62 36.64
C ALA A 141 2.43 -1.21 37.24
N THR A 142 2.50 -2.54 37.40
CA THR A 142 3.67 -3.29 37.92
C THR A 142 4.99 -2.88 37.26
N PHE A 143 4.96 -2.61 35.95
CA PHE A 143 6.12 -2.21 35.14
C PHE A 143 6.20 -0.69 34.88
N GLY A 144 5.40 0.09 35.63
CA GLY A 144 5.29 1.54 35.49
C GLY A 144 4.86 2.01 34.09
N ILE A 145 5.07 3.31 33.85
CA ILE A 145 4.78 3.96 32.56
C ILE A 145 5.68 3.37 31.45
N HIS A 146 6.91 2.97 31.79
CA HIS A 146 7.85 2.37 30.83
C HIS A 146 7.33 1.06 30.24
N GLY A 147 6.78 0.16 31.08
CA GLY A 147 6.15 -1.07 30.62
C GLY A 147 4.89 -0.85 29.78
N ILE A 148 4.11 0.20 30.08
CA ILE A 148 2.90 0.56 29.30
C ILE A 148 3.28 0.93 27.86
N PHE A 149 4.26 1.81 27.65
CA PHE A 149 4.68 2.19 26.29
C PHE A 149 5.38 1.03 25.55
N LYS A 150 6.27 0.28 26.22
CA LYS A 150 6.94 -0.88 25.61
C LYS A 150 5.92 -1.95 25.16
N SER A 151 4.88 -2.19 25.96
CA SER A 151 3.77 -3.08 25.58
C SER A 151 2.89 -2.48 24.47
N SER A 152 2.66 -1.17 24.47
CA SER A 152 1.89 -0.47 23.43
C SER A 152 2.56 -0.57 22.05
N ALA A 153 3.90 -0.49 21.99
CA ALA A 153 4.66 -0.67 20.76
C ALA A 153 4.54 -2.11 20.20
N VAL A 154 4.46 -3.13 21.07
CA VAL A 154 4.18 -4.52 20.63
C VAL A 154 2.72 -4.67 20.17
N LEU A 155 1.77 -4.07 20.90
CA LEU A 155 0.34 -4.08 20.57
C LEU A 155 0.00 -3.29 19.30
N PHE A 156 0.87 -2.38 18.83
CA PHE A 156 0.71 -1.67 17.56
C PHE A 156 0.51 -2.64 16.39
N PHE A 157 1.17 -3.80 16.41
CA PHE A 157 1.01 -4.85 15.40
C PHE A 157 -0.44 -5.30 15.21
N ALA A 158 -1.26 -5.30 16.27
CA ALA A 158 -2.68 -5.68 16.19
C ALA A 158 -3.57 -4.65 15.45
N TYR A 159 -3.04 -3.45 15.15
CA TYR A 159 -3.71 -2.41 14.38
C TYR A 159 -3.24 -2.34 12.91
N VAL A 160 -2.26 -3.15 12.50
CA VAL A 160 -1.80 -3.26 11.11
C VAL A 160 -2.91 -3.90 10.24
N GLY A 161 -3.04 -3.47 8.99
CA GLY A 161 -4.04 -3.99 8.04
C GLY A 161 -5.28 -3.11 7.86
N PHE A 162 -5.40 -1.96 8.54
CA PHE A 162 -6.48 -0.99 8.25
C PHE A 162 -6.37 -0.41 6.83
N ASP A 163 -5.16 -0.37 6.29
CA ASP A 163 -4.82 0.03 4.92
C ASP A 163 -5.45 -0.89 3.86
N ALA A 164 -5.63 -2.18 4.15
CA ALA A 164 -6.29 -3.14 3.26
C ALA A 164 -7.78 -2.82 2.98
N VAL A 165 -8.41 -1.97 3.79
CA VAL A 165 -9.76 -1.46 3.48
C VAL A 165 -9.72 -0.59 2.21
N SER A 166 -8.66 0.20 2.03
CA SER A 166 -8.51 1.08 0.86
C SER A 166 -8.21 0.35 -0.45
N THR A 167 -7.53 -0.80 -0.39
CA THR A 167 -7.28 -1.61 -1.59
C THR A 167 -8.56 -2.27 -2.13
N THR A 168 -9.57 -2.43 -1.28
CA THR A 168 -10.88 -2.99 -1.63
C THR A 168 -11.81 -1.94 -2.30
N ALA A 169 -11.39 -0.67 -2.42
CA ALA A 169 -12.22 0.43 -2.91
C ALA A 169 -12.94 0.14 -4.25
N GLU A 170 -12.26 -0.45 -5.23
CA GLU A 170 -12.83 -0.76 -6.55
C GLU A 170 -13.85 -1.92 -6.53
N GLU A 171 -13.84 -2.77 -5.51
CA GLU A 171 -14.83 -3.83 -5.33
C GLU A 171 -16.08 -3.36 -4.56
N THR A 172 -16.02 -2.20 -3.89
CA THR A 172 -17.18 -1.61 -3.21
C THR A 172 -18.17 -1.02 -4.21
N LYS A 173 -19.47 -1.13 -3.91
CA LYS A 173 -20.51 -0.58 -4.80
C LYS A 173 -20.62 0.94 -4.71
N ASN A 174 -20.22 1.53 -3.59
CA ASN A 174 -20.22 2.97 -3.39
C ASN A 174 -19.00 3.38 -2.54
N PRO A 175 -17.78 3.39 -3.12
CA PRO A 175 -16.56 3.71 -2.37
C PRO A 175 -16.66 5.06 -1.65
N ALA A 176 -17.30 6.06 -2.27
CA ALA A 176 -17.50 7.39 -1.69
C ALA A 176 -18.49 7.46 -0.49
N HIS A 177 -18.97 6.32 0.01
CA HIS A 177 -19.85 6.18 1.17
C HIS A 177 -19.41 5.03 2.09
N ASP A 178 -18.99 3.91 1.49
CA ASP A 178 -18.58 2.70 2.21
C ASP A 178 -17.15 2.85 2.76
N ILE A 179 -16.34 3.74 2.19
CA ILE A 179 -15.13 4.33 2.80
C ILE A 179 -15.60 5.58 3.59
N PRO A 180 -15.14 5.82 4.83
CA PRO A 180 -15.73 6.80 5.74
C PRO A 180 -15.82 8.21 5.16
N ASN A 181 -17.04 8.62 4.81
CA ASN A 181 -17.37 9.94 4.29
C ASN A 181 -18.61 10.53 5.03
N PRO A 182 -18.48 11.67 5.73
CA PRO A 182 -19.62 12.32 6.38
C PRO A 182 -20.54 13.16 5.46
N TYR A 183 -20.14 13.52 4.22
CA TYR A 183 -20.94 14.41 3.37
C TYR A 183 -20.92 14.04 1.87
N ARG A 184 -22.09 14.08 1.22
CA ARG A 184 -22.21 13.96 -0.24
C ARG A 184 -21.73 15.24 -0.96
N PRO A 185 -20.83 15.14 -1.93
CA PRO A 185 -20.92 15.88 -3.17
C PRO A 185 -21.83 15.12 -4.14
N GLN A 186 -22.61 15.87 -4.92
CA GLN A 186 -23.61 15.32 -5.83
C GLN A 186 -22.96 14.77 -7.12
N TRP A 187 -22.44 13.55 -7.07
CA TRP A 187 -22.13 12.81 -8.29
C TRP A 187 -23.44 12.55 -9.05
N HIS A 188 -23.54 13.12 -10.26
CA HIS A 188 -24.72 12.92 -11.11
C HIS A 188 -24.90 11.44 -11.44
N ASP A 189 -26.13 10.96 -11.22
CA ASP A 189 -26.56 9.58 -11.40
C ASP A 189 -26.28 9.08 -12.82
N TYR A 190 -25.35 8.12 -12.95
CA TYR A 190 -25.07 7.43 -14.20
C TYR A 190 -25.37 5.93 -14.09
N SER A 191 -26.65 5.63 -13.84
CA SER A 191 -27.17 4.25 -13.78
C SER A 191 -26.92 3.46 -15.08
N PRO A 192 -26.21 2.30 -15.04
CA PRO A 192 -25.90 1.51 -16.22
C PRO A 192 -27.01 0.51 -16.58
N THR A 193 -28.27 0.94 -16.59
CA THR A 193 -29.46 0.05 -16.62
C THR A 193 -30.07 -0.21 -18.01
N ARG A 194 -29.50 0.29 -19.12
CA ARG A 194 -30.05 0.05 -20.48
C ARG A 194 -29.11 -0.56 -21.56
N ARG A 195 -27.83 -0.85 -21.30
CA ARG A 195 -26.93 -1.51 -22.29
C ARG A 195 -26.57 -2.99 -22.01
N ARG A 196 -27.19 -3.64 -21.01
CA ARG A 196 -26.92 -5.05 -20.66
C ARG A 196 -27.49 -6.13 -21.61
N ARG A 197 -28.14 -5.78 -22.73
CA ARG A 197 -28.73 -6.75 -23.70
C ARG A 197 -28.09 -6.80 -25.09
N ARG A 198 -26.94 -6.13 -25.33
CA ARG A 198 -26.21 -6.21 -26.63
C ARG A 198 -24.71 -6.54 -26.53
N LEU A 199 -24.21 -6.87 -25.34
CA LEU A 199 -22.79 -7.22 -25.13
C LEU A 199 -22.57 -8.66 -24.62
N SER A 200 -23.64 -9.40 -24.33
CA SER A 200 -23.56 -10.80 -23.86
C SER A 200 -23.27 -11.83 -24.96
N SER A 201 -23.03 -11.43 -26.21
CA SER A 201 -22.67 -12.32 -27.32
C SER A 201 -21.27 -12.09 -27.89
N ILE A 202 -20.46 -11.20 -27.28
CA ILE A 202 -19.13 -10.82 -27.79
C ILE A 202 -18.01 -11.16 -26.78
N SER A 203 -18.33 -11.32 -25.49
CA SER A 203 -17.32 -11.51 -24.42
C SER A 203 -16.89 -12.97 -24.15
N HIS A 204 -17.11 -13.90 -25.08
CA HIS A 204 -16.79 -15.33 -24.88
C HIS A 204 -15.95 -15.99 -25.98
N ALA A 205 -15.41 -15.20 -26.91
CA ALA A 205 -14.33 -15.61 -27.82
C ALA A 205 -13.16 -14.62 -27.67
N TYR A 206 -11.94 -15.06 -27.98
CA TYR A 206 -10.68 -14.28 -27.92
C TYR A 206 -10.13 -13.96 -26.52
N CYS A 207 -10.00 -15.00 -25.70
CA CYS A 207 -8.89 -15.15 -24.75
C CYS A 207 -8.16 -16.47 -25.06
N SER A 208 -7.43 -16.51 -26.18
CA SER A 208 -6.64 -17.66 -26.63
C SER A 208 -5.42 -17.19 -27.42
N ASN A 209 -4.33 -17.96 -27.32
CA ASN A 209 -2.96 -17.63 -27.73
C ASN A 209 -2.82 -17.21 -29.21
N PRO A 210 -1.90 -16.28 -29.58
CA PRO A 210 -1.84 -15.70 -30.93
C PRO A 210 -0.98 -16.53 -31.91
N HIS A 211 -1.17 -17.87 -31.97
CA HIS A 211 -0.41 -18.74 -32.88
C HIS A 211 -1.23 -19.69 -33.78
N ASP A 212 -2.54 -19.85 -33.55
CA ASP A 212 -3.41 -20.68 -34.40
C ASP A 212 -4.57 -19.85 -34.97
N ALA A 213 -4.40 -19.31 -36.18
CA ALA A 213 -5.48 -18.66 -36.95
C ALA A 213 -5.20 -18.59 -38.47
N THR A 214 -4.74 -19.69 -39.08
CA THR A 214 -4.83 -19.84 -40.54
C THR A 214 -6.29 -20.08 -40.95
N MET A 215 -6.70 -19.43 -42.05
CA MET A 215 -8.02 -19.54 -42.71
C MET A 215 -9.28 -19.10 -41.93
N ALA A 216 -9.65 -17.83 -42.09
CA ALA A 216 -11.07 -17.45 -42.24
C ALA A 216 -11.19 -16.15 -43.07
N SER A 217 -11.62 -16.29 -44.33
CA SER A 217 -11.88 -15.15 -45.22
C SER A 217 -13.18 -14.44 -44.83
N THR A 218 -13.12 -13.21 -44.32
CA THR A 218 -14.10 -12.14 -44.57
C THR A 218 -13.60 -10.82 -43.98
N SER A 219 -13.68 -9.73 -44.74
CA SER A 219 -13.17 -8.43 -44.33
C SER A 219 -14.17 -7.68 -43.41
N PRO A 220 -13.65 -6.99 -42.37
CA PRO A 220 -14.39 -5.87 -41.80
C PRO A 220 -13.50 -4.64 -41.51
N SER A 221 -13.60 -3.63 -42.38
CA SER A 221 -13.45 -2.18 -42.05
C SER A 221 -12.29 -1.74 -41.13
N LYS A 222 -11.22 -1.21 -41.74
CA LYS A 222 -10.05 -0.56 -41.10
C LYS A 222 -10.40 0.52 -40.06
N ASP A 223 -11.59 1.14 -40.16
CA ASP A 223 -12.11 2.14 -39.22
C ASP A 223 -12.40 1.62 -37.81
N ARG A 224 -12.84 0.36 -37.65
CA ARG A 224 -13.23 -0.15 -36.32
C ARG A 224 -12.05 -0.32 -35.38
N ASP A 225 -10.89 -0.70 -35.90
CA ASP A 225 -9.64 -0.74 -35.13
C ASP A 225 -9.07 0.66 -34.85
N ALA A 226 -9.32 1.63 -35.72
CA ALA A 226 -8.94 3.02 -35.48
C ALA A 226 -9.80 3.66 -34.37
N ASP A 227 -11.06 3.25 -34.23
CA ASP A 227 -11.96 3.71 -33.17
C ASP A 227 -11.69 3.01 -31.82
N LEU A 228 -11.42 1.69 -31.85
CA LEU A 228 -10.95 0.94 -30.68
C LEU A 228 -9.58 1.41 -30.17
N ARG A 229 -8.63 1.72 -31.07
CA ARG A 229 -7.35 2.35 -30.68
C ARG A 229 -7.55 3.76 -30.15
N ARG A 230 -8.43 4.59 -30.76
CA ARG A 230 -8.79 5.91 -30.23
C ARG A 230 -9.43 5.84 -28.85
N HIS A 231 -10.33 4.89 -28.59
CA HIS A 231 -10.90 4.71 -27.25
C HIS A 231 -9.88 4.22 -26.21
N ARG A 232 -8.97 3.30 -26.58
CA ARG A 232 -7.90 2.82 -25.70
C ARG A 232 -6.90 3.93 -25.36
N HIS A 233 -6.51 4.74 -26.35
CA HIS A 233 -5.73 5.96 -26.12
C HIS A 233 -6.52 6.99 -25.30
N ALA A 234 -7.81 7.22 -25.58
CA ALA A 234 -8.59 8.23 -24.88
C ALA A 234 -8.78 7.93 -23.39
N TYR A 235 -8.92 6.66 -23.00
CA TYR A 235 -8.91 6.25 -21.59
C TYR A 235 -7.53 6.43 -20.95
N CYS A 236 -6.49 5.78 -21.50
CA CYS A 236 -5.13 5.85 -20.96
C CYS A 236 -4.60 7.30 -20.87
N HIS A 237 -4.93 8.14 -21.85
CA HIS A 237 -4.54 9.55 -21.92
C HIS A 237 -5.49 10.51 -21.16
N ARG A 238 -6.62 10.01 -20.62
CA ARG A 238 -7.41 10.67 -19.57
C ARG A 238 -6.83 10.34 -18.20
N ASP A 239 -6.56 9.06 -17.92
CA ASP A 239 -5.97 8.63 -16.65
C ASP A 239 -4.60 9.31 -16.44
N HIS A 240 -3.72 9.30 -17.45
CA HIS A 240 -2.46 10.03 -17.38
C HIS A 240 -2.64 11.54 -17.18
N ARG A 241 -3.70 12.18 -17.70
CA ARG A 241 -3.96 13.61 -17.47
C ARG A 241 -4.54 13.89 -16.09
N PHE A 242 -5.35 12.99 -15.55
CA PHE A 242 -5.89 13.05 -14.20
C PHE A 242 -4.77 12.87 -13.17
N LEU A 243 -3.92 11.86 -13.38
CA LEU A 243 -2.70 11.63 -12.60
C LEU A 243 -1.72 12.80 -12.70
N TYR A 244 -1.43 13.33 -13.90
CA TYR A 244 -0.51 14.47 -14.04
C TYR A 244 -1.02 15.74 -13.35
N ARG A 245 -2.34 16.00 -13.37
CA ARG A 245 -2.94 17.16 -12.66
C ARG A 245 -3.14 16.91 -11.15
N SER A 246 -2.72 15.74 -10.67
CA SER A 246 -2.73 15.35 -9.25
C SER A 246 -1.32 15.24 -8.64
N ARG A 247 -0.25 15.33 -9.45
CA ARG A 247 1.18 15.30 -9.03
C ARG A 247 1.63 16.41 -8.06
N ASP A 248 0.72 17.32 -7.73
CA ASP A 248 1.00 18.57 -7.00
C ASP A 248 0.18 18.69 -5.71
N SER A 249 -0.39 17.61 -5.18
CA SER A 249 -1.38 17.71 -4.11
C SER A 249 -0.77 18.10 -2.75
N LEU A 250 0.06 17.24 -2.15
CA LEU A 250 0.65 17.25 -0.80
C LEU A 250 -0.22 17.98 0.24
N ARG A 251 -1.47 17.53 0.33
CA ARG A 251 -2.59 18.47 0.33
C ARG A 251 -2.89 19.11 1.68
N GLY A 252 -2.39 20.33 1.79
CA GLY A 252 -2.63 21.27 2.86
C GLY A 252 -1.67 22.44 2.73
N TYR A 253 -0.37 22.15 2.59
CA TYR A 253 0.70 23.14 2.73
C TYR A 253 1.73 23.19 1.59
N TYR A 254 1.76 22.21 0.67
CA TYR A 254 2.69 22.24 -0.46
C TYR A 254 1.98 21.88 -1.77
N VAL A 255 2.16 22.73 -2.79
CA VAL A 255 1.65 22.52 -4.16
C VAL A 255 2.75 22.92 -5.13
N SER A 256 3.16 22.01 -6.01
CA SER A 256 4.17 22.28 -7.03
C SER A 256 3.71 23.43 -7.94
N GLY A 257 4.60 24.41 -8.18
CA GLY A 257 4.33 25.58 -9.03
C GLY A 257 3.52 26.72 -8.39
N GLU A 258 2.75 26.47 -7.32
CA GLU A 258 1.94 27.50 -6.62
C GLU A 258 2.57 27.95 -5.29
N THR A 259 3.27 27.06 -4.59
CA THR A 259 3.87 27.40 -3.28
C THR A 259 5.28 27.97 -3.41
N SER A 260 5.54 29.04 -2.66
CA SER A 260 6.87 29.67 -2.59
C SER A 260 7.92 28.68 -2.12
N THR A 261 9.12 28.72 -2.72
CA THR A 261 10.26 27.90 -2.29
C THR A 261 10.64 28.15 -0.83
N ALA A 262 10.40 29.36 -0.32
CA ALA A 262 10.56 29.69 1.08
C ALA A 262 9.59 28.91 1.98
N ASP A 263 8.30 28.82 1.60
CA ASP A 263 7.27 28.19 2.42
C ASP A 263 7.37 26.66 2.41
N ARG A 264 7.76 26.07 1.27
CA ARG A 264 8.18 24.66 1.19
C ARG A 264 9.33 24.39 2.17
N ASN A 265 10.38 25.22 2.13
CA ASN A 265 11.56 24.99 2.95
C ASN A 265 11.25 25.16 4.46
N LYS A 266 10.36 26.09 4.83
CA LYS A 266 9.80 26.19 6.20
C LYS A 266 9.06 24.91 6.60
N LEU A 267 8.17 24.40 5.76
CA LEU A 267 7.40 23.18 6.02
C LEU A 267 8.32 21.98 6.25
N ILE A 268 9.31 21.78 5.37
CA ILE A 268 10.33 20.72 5.52
C ILE A 268 11.12 20.90 6.82
N ALA A 269 11.53 22.12 7.15
CA ALA A 269 12.28 22.41 8.39
C ALA A 269 11.45 22.10 9.65
N PHE A 270 10.15 22.44 9.69
CA PHE A 270 9.29 22.11 10.82
C PHE A 270 9.01 20.61 10.93
N ILE A 271 8.80 19.90 9.82
CA ILE A 271 8.66 18.44 9.83
C ILE A 271 9.95 17.78 10.33
N ALA A 272 11.12 18.22 9.85
CA ALA A 272 12.41 17.75 10.33
C ALA A 272 12.62 18.03 11.83
N LEU A 273 12.15 19.19 12.33
CA LEU A 273 12.21 19.53 13.76
C LEU A 273 11.27 18.66 14.62
N ILE A 274 10.08 18.32 14.13
CA ILE A 274 9.16 17.37 14.78
C ILE A 274 9.81 15.98 14.85
N LEU A 275 10.38 15.50 13.75
CA LEU A 275 11.09 14.21 13.70
C LEU A 275 12.28 14.19 14.66
N ALA A 276 13.17 15.19 14.58
CA ALA A 276 14.34 15.29 15.46
C ALA A 276 13.96 15.37 16.95
N SER A 277 12.89 16.08 17.28
CA SER A 277 12.37 16.17 18.65
C SER A 277 11.79 14.84 19.14
N SER A 278 11.06 14.13 18.28
CA SER A 278 10.53 12.79 18.57
C SER A 278 11.67 11.78 18.79
N THR A 279 12.67 11.77 17.91
CA THR A 279 13.85 10.91 18.03
C THR A 279 14.68 11.25 19.25
N ALA A 280 14.87 12.54 19.58
CA ALA A 280 15.53 12.93 20.84
C ALA A 280 14.77 12.43 22.08
N THR A 281 13.42 12.42 22.02
CA THR A 281 12.58 11.90 23.11
C THR A 281 12.76 10.39 23.29
N ALA A 282 12.74 9.63 22.20
CA ALA A 282 12.82 8.17 22.26
C ALA A 282 14.26 7.65 22.46
N ALA A 283 15.27 8.31 21.91
CA ALA A 283 16.67 8.05 22.23
C ALA A 283 16.94 8.28 23.73
N TYR A 284 16.41 9.35 24.32
CA TYR A 284 16.49 9.58 25.76
C TYR A 284 15.75 8.51 26.57
N TRP A 285 14.53 8.15 26.15
CA TRP A 285 13.72 7.08 26.73
C TRP A 285 14.41 5.71 26.73
N GLY A 286 15.22 5.43 25.69
CA GLY A 286 15.97 4.18 25.55
C GLY A 286 17.36 4.17 26.21
N LEU A 287 17.89 5.32 26.61
CA LEU A 287 19.24 5.46 27.20
C LEU A 287 19.24 5.84 28.69
N SER A 288 18.15 6.39 29.21
CA SER A 288 18.06 6.85 30.60
C SER A 288 17.41 5.81 31.51
N ASP A 289 18.22 5.09 32.30
CA ASP A 289 17.74 4.22 33.38
C ASP A 289 17.05 5.03 34.51
N ASN A 290 17.42 6.30 34.66
CA ASN A 290 16.77 7.22 35.58
C ASN A 290 15.58 7.90 34.90
N ASN A 291 14.46 7.97 35.62
CA ASN A 291 13.18 8.52 35.13
C ASN A 291 13.17 10.07 35.15
N ASP A 292 14.25 10.68 34.67
CA ASP A 292 14.49 12.11 34.69
C ASP A 292 13.57 12.81 33.67
N TRP A 293 12.74 13.71 34.16
CA TRP A 293 11.67 14.35 33.37
C TRP A 293 12.19 15.40 32.37
N ILE A 294 13.46 15.80 32.48
CA ILE A 294 14.04 17.01 31.86
C ILE A 294 13.99 16.96 30.32
N ALA A 295 14.25 15.81 29.69
CA ALA A 295 14.22 15.73 28.23
C ALA A 295 12.82 15.99 27.65
N TYR A 296 11.77 15.48 28.30
CA TYR A 296 10.37 15.67 27.88
C TYR A 296 9.94 17.14 27.97
N VAL A 297 10.47 17.89 28.94
CA VAL A 297 10.26 19.34 29.10
C VAL A 297 10.83 20.13 27.93
N ILE A 298 11.85 19.61 27.25
CA ILE A 298 12.49 20.26 26.12
C ILE A 298 11.85 19.78 24.82
N SER A 299 11.69 18.48 24.64
CA SER A 299 11.21 17.91 23.37
C SER A 299 9.72 18.16 23.13
N ILE A 300 8.85 17.99 24.13
CA ILE A 300 7.40 18.16 23.93
C ILE A 300 7.07 19.61 23.52
N PRO A 301 7.61 20.67 24.16
CA PRO A 301 7.44 22.04 23.67
C PRO A 301 8.07 22.30 22.30
N ILE A 302 9.22 21.70 21.95
CA ILE A 302 9.78 21.82 20.59
C ILE A 302 8.82 21.25 19.55
N CYS A 303 8.25 20.07 19.79
CA CYS A 303 7.27 19.45 18.90
C CYS A 303 5.98 20.29 18.79
N PHE A 304 5.49 20.83 19.91
CA PHE A 304 4.33 21.73 19.95
C PHE A 304 4.60 23.03 19.18
N LEU A 305 5.74 23.69 19.42
CA LEU A 305 6.14 24.94 18.77
C LEU A 305 6.41 24.74 17.27
N ALA A 306 6.99 23.62 16.87
CA ALA A 306 7.15 23.28 15.45
C ALA A 306 5.78 23.11 14.75
N THR A 307 4.83 22.46 15.43
CA THR A 307 3.47 22.28 14.92
C THR A 307 2.68 23.61 14.86
N ALA A 308 2.82 24.46 15.88
CA ALA A 308 2.31 25.83 15.86
C ALA A 308 2.98 26.68 14.75
N GLY A 309 4.27 26.46 14.50
CA GLY A 309 5.03 27.06 13.40
C GLY A 309 4.43 26.70 12.04
N ILE A 310 4.08 25.43 11.80
CA ILE A 310 3.35 25.03 10.59
C ILE A 310 1.98 25.71 10.52
N ALA A 311 1.26 25.82 11.64
CA ALA A 311 -0.08 26.42 11.68
C ALA A 311 -0.09 27.93 11.39
N VAL A 312 0.98 28.66 11.74
CA VAL A 312 1.05 30.14 11.62
C VAL A 312 1.89 30.61 10.43
N LEU A 313 3.02 29.94 10.14
CA LEU A 313 4.06 30.46 9.22
C LEU A 313 4.04 29.83 7.83
N VAL A 314 3.24 28.77 7.63
CA VAL A 314 3.06 28.12 6.33
C VAL A 314 1.60 28.30 5.91
N PRO A 315 1.30 28.98 4.79
CA PRO A 315 -0.07 29.18 4.36
C PRO A 315 -0.69 27.86 3.87
N GLN A 316 -1.97 27.63 4.18
CA GLN A 316 -2.69 26.47 3.64
C GLN A 316 -3.03 26.71 2.16
N ALA A 317 -2.37 25.95 1.28
CA ALA A 317 -2.46 26.09 -0.17
C ALA A 317 -3.81 25.62 -0.75
N ARG A 318 -4.43 24.58 -0.18
CA ARG A 318 -5.77 24.10 -0.56
C ARG A 318 -6.50 23.51 0.65
N LYS A 319 -7.83 23.70 0.69
CA LYS A 319 -8.73 22.96 1.56
C LYS A 319 -9.24 21.70 0.85
N PRO A 320 -9.40 20.56 1.54
CA PRO A 320 -9.92 19.34 0.94
C PRO A 320 -11.38 19.51 0.51
N LYS A 321 -11.79 18.77 -0.53
CA LYS A 321 -13.08 19.02 -1.21
C LYS A 321 -14.28 18.26 -0.63
N VAL A 322 -14.03 17.17 0.10
CA VAL A 322 -15.09 16.25 0.55
C VAL A 322 -14.98 16.00 2.05
N TRP A 323 -13.82 15.53 2.50
CA TRP A 323 -13.49 15.35 3.89
C TRP A 323 -12.03 15.73 4.13
N GLY A 324 -11.74 16.34 5.27
CA GLY A 324 -10.39 16.68 5.69
C GLY A 324 -10.15 16.29 7.14
N VAL A 325 -8.90 15.97 7.46
CA VAL A 325 -8.50 15.68 8.84
C VAL A 325 -8.87 16.86 9.75
N PRO A 326 -9.58 16.63 10.87
CA PRO A 326 -9.86 17.70 11.81
C PRO A 326 -8.55 18.20 12.46
N MET A 327 -8.51 19.47 12.87
CA MET A 327 -7.37 20.06 13.59
C MET A 327 -6.01 19.99 12.85
N VAL A 328 -5.96 19.95 11.51
CA VAL A 328 -4.71 20.15 10.75
C VAL A 328 -4.05 21.49 11.14
N PRO A 329 -2.74 21.54 11.45
CA PRO A 329 -1.71 20.50 11.28
C PRO A 329 -1.44 19.63 12.53
N TRP A 330 -2.17 19.84 13.63
CA TRP A 330 -1.94 19.16 14.92
C TRP A 330 -2.12 17.65 14.84
N LEU A 331 -3.22 17.19 14.25
CA LEU A 331 -3.56 15.77 14.19
C LEU A 331 -2.55 14.96 13.35
N PRO A 332 -2.15 15.39 12.14
CA PRO A 332 -1.07 14.75 11.38
C PRO A 332 0.29 14.80 12.09
N SER A 333 0.64 15.94 12.72
CA SER A 333 1.91 16.09 13.45
C SER A 333 2.01 15.13 14.64
N GLN A 334 0.97 15.06 15.47
CA GLN A 334 0.87 14.10 16.58
C GLN A 334 0.94 12.64 16.09
N SER A 335 0.31 12.36 14.94
CA SER A 335 0.40 11.05 14.31
C SER A 335 1.84 10.68 13.95
N ILE A 336 2.61 11.60 13.35
CA ILE A 336 4.02 11.37 13.03
C ILE A 336 4.83 11.15 14.32
N ALA A 337 4.74 12.06 15.28
CA ALA A 337 5.50 12.00 16.53
C ALA A 337 5.23 10.71 17.33
N ILE A 338 3.96 10.31 17.50
CA ILE A 338 3.62 9.10 18.28
C ILE A 338 4.10 7.83 17.57
N ASN A 339 4.00 7.73 16.25
CA ASN A 339 4.47 6.55 15.53
C ASN A 339 6.01 6.43 15.56
N ILE A 340 6.74 7.55 15.43
CA ILE A 340 8.21 7.56 15.55
C ILE A 340 8.64 7.20 16.99
N PHE A 341 8.01 7.79 18.00
CA PHE A 341 8.28 7.45 19.40
C PHE A 341 8.01 5.97 19.71
N LEU A 342 6.88 5.41 19.25
CA LEU A 342 6.57 3.99 19.45
C LEU A 342 7.57 3.08 18.73
N LEU A 343 7.95 3.41 17.49
CA LEU A 343 8.95 2.66 16.71
C LEU A 343 10.31 2.64 17.44
N GLU A 344 10.76 3.79 17.92
CA GLU A 344 12.04 3.93 18.62
C GLU A 344 12.02 3.39 20.07
N SER A 345 10.85 3.24 20.69
CA SER A 345 10.71 2.58 22.01
C SER A 345 10.94 1.05 21.99
N ILE A 346 11.14 0.46 20.80
CA ILE A 346 11.39 -0.97 20.63
C ILE A 346 12.85 -1.30 20.96
N ASP A 347 13.07 -2.49 21.51
CA ASP A 347 14.39 -2.99 21.94
C ASP A 347 15.48 -2.94 20.85
N ALA A 348 16.72 -2.61 21.26
CA ALA A 348 17.87 -2.52 20.37
C ALA A 348 18.21 -3.84 19.63
N ALA A 349 17.84 -5.01 20.19
CA ALA A 349 17.95 -6.28 19.47
C ALA A 349 17.01 -6.34 18.26
N SER A 350 15.80 -5.79 18.37
CA SER A 350 14.85 -5.68 17.27
C SER A 350 15.32 -4.71 16.19
N PHE A 351 15.92 -3.57 16.56
CA PHE A 351 16.52 -2.65 15.59
C PHE A 351 17.66 -3.29 14.79
N LYS A 352 18.54 -4.05 15.44
CA LYS A 352 19.59 -4.82 14.73
C LYS A 352 19.02 -5.85 13.78
N ARG A 353 17.96 -6.58 14.20
CA ARG A 353 17.24 -7.54 13.35
C ARG A 353 16.58 -6.84 12.15
N PHE A 354 15.86 -5.74 12.40
CA PHE A 354 15.21 -4.93 11.36
C PHE A 354 16.24 -4.42 10.34
N GLY A 355 17.29 -3.71 10.77
CA GLY A 355 18.31 -3.17 9.88
C GLY A 355 19.01 -4.23 9.02
N MET A 356 19.27 -5.41 9.57
CA MET A 356 19.81 -6.55 8.81
C MET A 356 18.84 -7.00 7.71
N TRP A 357 17.55 -7.18 8.02
CA TRP A 357 16.52 -7.53 7.03
C TRP A 357 16.28 -6.41 6.02
N THR A 358 16.34 -5.13 6.43
CA THR A 358 16.27 -3.98 5.53
C THR A 358 17.46 -3.96 4.56
N CYS A 359 18.68 -4.27 5.00
CA CYS A 359 19.84 -4.38 4.10
C CYS A 359 19.70 -5.53 3.08
N VAL A 360 19.21 -6.70 3.51
CA VAL A 360 18.87 -7.81 2.61
C VAL A 360 17.79 -7.38 1.61
N LEU A 361 16.77 -6.65 2.07
CA LEU A 361 15.72 -6.15 1.18
C LEU A 361 16.24 -5.07 0.22
N LEU A 362 17.13 -4.17 0.64
CA LEU A 362 17.77 -3.20 -0.24
C LEU A 362 18.56 -3.90 -1.36
N TYR A 363 19.24 -5.01 -1.07
CA TYR A 363 19.88 -5.83 -2.09
C TYR A 363 18.85 -6.40 -3.10
N TYR A 364 17.77 -7.04 -2.62
CA TYR A 364 16.71 -7.53 -3.50
C TYR A 364 15.96 -6.41 -4.25
N PHE A 365 15.86 -5.22 -3.67
CA PHE A 365 15.26 -4.02 -4.24
C PHE A 365 16.11 -3.45 -5.38
N PHE A 366 17.43 -3.35 -5.19
CA PHE A 366 18.35 -2.94 -6.27
C PHE A 366 18.41 -3.99 -7.39
N PHE A 367 18.37 -5.28 -7.05
CA PHE A 367 18.30 -6.36 -8.04
C PHE A 367 16.97 -6.32 -8.83
N GLY A 368 15.84 -6.21 -8.15
CA GLY A 368 14.51 -6.12 -8.76
C GLY A 368 14.31 -4.83 -9.58
N LEU A 369 14.93 -3.72 -9.17
CA LEU A 369 14.97 -2.48 -9.94
C LEU A 369 15.77 -2.66 -11.23
N HIS A 370 16.92 -3.33 -11.19
CA HIS A 370 17.69 -3.67 -12.39
C HIS A 370 16.88 -4.54 -13.34
N ALA A 371 16.36 -5.68 -12.86
CA ALA A 371 15.56 -6.60 -13.67
C ALA A 371 14.31 -5.92 -14.29
N SER A 372 13.66 -5.00 -13.55
CA SER A 372 12.52 -4.23 -14.05
C SER A 372 12.93 -3.18 -15.08
N TYR A 373 14.08 -2.53 -14.90
CA TYR A 373 14.65 -1.56 -15.84
C TYR A 373 15.07 -2.25 -17.14
N ASP A 374 15.75 -3.40 -17.05
CA ASP A 374 16.18 -4.21 -18.19
C ASP A 374 14.96 -4.69 -19.00
N THR A 375 13.94 -5.23 -18.33
CA THR A 375 12.66 -5.63 -18.96
C THR A 375 11.96 -4.44 -19.64
N ALA A 376 11.98 -3.25 -19.02
CA ALA A 376 11.39 -2.04 -19.60
C ALA A 376 12.18 -1.55 -20.84
N LYS A 377 13.51 -1.67 -20.79
CA LYS A 377 14.41 -1.33 -21.91
C LYS A 377 14.21 -2.27 -23.09
N GLU A 378 14.19 -3.59 -22.85
CA GLU A 378 13.90 -4.60 -23.87
C GLU A 378 12.51 -4.39 -24.50
N SER A 379 11.48 -4.07 -23.72
CA SER A 379 10.15 -3.74 -24.26
C SER A 379 10.16 -2.46 -25.13
N GLY A 380 11.02 -1.49 -24.80
CA GLY A 380 11.24 -0.29 -25.61
C GLY A 380 11.97 -0.60 -26.92
N GLU A 381 13.07 -1.33 -26.86
CA GLU A 381 13.88 -1.73 -28.01
C GLU A 381 13.06 -2.61 -28.97
N ASN A 382 12.26 -3.55 -28.46
CA ASN A 382 11.35 -4.37 -29.27
C ASN A 382 10.28 -3.53 -30.00
N LYS A 383 9.64 -2.57 -29.32
CA LYS A 383 8.65 -1.67 -29.97
C LYS A 383 9.28 -0.77 -31.03
N ILE A 384 10.51 -0.32 -30.81
CA ILE A 384 11.27 0.44 -31.80
C ILE A 384 11.56 -0.46 -33.01
N GLY A 385 12.03 -1.70 -32.79
CA GLY A 385 12.28 -2.68 -33.85
C GLY A 385 11.04 -3.06 -34.67
N GLU A 386 9.88 -3.22 -34.04
CA GLU A 386 8.60 -3.42 -34.74
C GLU A 386 8.22 -2.20 -35.58
N GLY A 387 8.39 -0.97 -35.06
CA GLY A 387 8.11 0.26 -35.79
C GLY A 387 9.01 0.47 -37.03
N TRP A 388 10.29 0.10 -36.96
CA TRP A 388 11.17 0.13 -38.14
C TRP A 388 10.73 -0.87 -39.22
N LYS A 389 10.28 -2.07 -38.84
CA LYS A 389 9.76 -3.07 -39.79
C LYS A 389 8.49 -2.61 -40.48
N GLU A 390 7.52 -2.02 -39.77
CA GLU A 390 6.32 -1.46 -40.41
C GLU A 390 6.67 -0.34 -41.42
N VAL A 391 7.73 0.44 -41.16
CA VAL A 391 8.22 1.48 -42.09
C VAL A 391 8.92 0.87 -43.31
N GLU A 392 9.78 -0.14 -43.13
CA GLU A 392 10.44 -0.84 -44.25
C GLU A 392 9.42 -1.59 -45.14
N GLU A 393 8.46 -2.30 -44.54
CA GLU A 393 7.38 -2.97 -45.27
C GLU A 393 6.52 -1.93 -46.01
N GLY A 394 6.07 -0.86 -45.35
CA GLY A 394 5.29 0.21 -45.98
C GLY A 394 6.05 0.95 -47.10
N GLN A 395 7.36 1.12 -46.96
CA GLN A 395 8.19 1.78 -47.99
C GLN A 395 8.45 0.84 -49.17
N SER A 396 8.66 -0.45 -48.94
CA SER A 396 8.76 -1.45 -50.01
C SER A 396 7.45 -1.61 -50.79
N ASP A 397 6.29 -1.70 -50.12
CA ASP A 397 4.96 -1.71 -50.75
C ASP A 397 4.71 -0.46 -51.59
N SER A 398 5.11 0.73 -51.10
CA SER A 398 4.98 1.99 -51.86
C SER A 398 5.86 1.98 -53.12
N THR A 399 7.05 1.38 -53.05
CA THR A 399 8.00 1.28 -54.16
C THR A 399 7.53 0.27 -55.21
N ILE A 400 7.01 -0.89 -54.77
CA ILE A 400 6.39 -1.91 -55.63
C ILE A 400 5.16 -1.33 -56.34
N THR A 401 4.31 -0.60 -55.60
CA THR A 401 3.12 0.06 -56.17
C THR A 401 3.50 1.10 -57.23
N ALA A 402 4.53 1.91 -56.98
CA ALA A 402 5.03 2.90 -57.93
C ALA A 402 5.65 2.26 -59.19
N ALA A 403 6.42 1.17 -59.04
CA ALA A 403 6.98 0.42 -60.16
C ALA A 403 5.88 -0.22 -61.04
N ALA A 404 4.83 -0.76 -60.41
CA ALA A 404 3.68 -1.35 -61.09
C ALA A 404 2.88 -0.33 -61.90
N THR A 405 2.65 0.89 -61.38
CA THR A 405 1.99 1.97 -62.15
C THR A 405 2.88 2.55 -63.25
N ALA A 406 4.20 2.45 -63.13
CA ALA A 406 5.15 2.85 -64.17
C ALA A 406 5.35 1.79 -65.28
N GLY A 407 4.83 0.57 -65.11
CA GLY A 407 4.96 -0.52 -66.09
C GLY A 407 6.38 -1.10 -66.22
N VAL A 408 7.25 -0.87 -65.22
CA VAL A 408 8.64 -1.34 -65.21
C VAL A 408 8.74 -2.70 -64.53
N SER A 409 9.51 -3.64 -65.11
CA SER A 409 9.73 -4.95 -64.49
C SER A 409 10.56 -4.84 -63.20
N LEU A 410 10.15 -5.59 -62.17
CA LEU A 410 10.73 -5.54 -60.81
C LEU A 410 12.25 -5.76 -60.75
N ASP A 411 12.85 -6.45 -61.72
CA ASP A 411 14.30 -6.69 -61.80
C ASP A 411 15.14 -5.45 -62.16
N GLN A 412 14.53 -4.32 -62.53
CA GLN A 412 15.24 -3.05 -62.80
C GLN A 412 15.18 -2.02 -61.65
N ALA A 413 14.55 -2.37 -60.51
CA ALA A 413 14.27 -1.45 -59.40
C ALA A 413 14.94 -1.85 -58.07
N LYS A 414 15.93 -2.75 -58.11
CA LYS A 414 16.85 -3.08 -57.01
C LYS A 414 18.26 -2.64 -57.38
#